data_AF-A0PLJ7-F1
#
_entry.id   AF-A0PLJ7-F1
#
_cell.length_a   1.000
_cell.length_b   1.000
_cell.length_c   1.000
_cell.angle_alpha   90.00
_cell.angle_beta   90.00
_cell.angle_gamma   90.00
#
_symmetry.space_group_name_H-M   'P 1'
#
loop_
_entity.id
_entity.type
_entity.pdbx_description
1 polymer ?
#
loop_
_entity_poly.entity_id
_entity_poly.type
_entity_poly.pdbx_seq_one_letter_code
_entity_poly.pdbx_strand_id
1 'polypeptide(L)'
;MRYVRPPVTEKTTPLFPIRRETRPMRLGIDVESIPQPPADGYLTGFLTRDEIQVHLLMPKGMDQPPDAWSTLLDKPVLHTVDFTTVTDAGRFMDAAEFHITTNTESEEGWSVARFFPIFQQFDEQTAPADAPVLCLDERHTAAAYAAGAGAVEIDVIVTNRAVAGRTDVGDNDIVVTVTPDDAVALIGHYLRVTSNPVVAIERGQLLGGGAWGTTESTGTIVNSYLWGVTSAMTFFDFAAAHAAAAQGGPVCAEAFNSILSRLARAACALDHMLAALSNPLDKRRSDVVETAAEAFDRELLYLAAAFDIYGRLYAWLLDTSKDHKTIRNRSLDSRDFVNKLVQKQYDETLLDDVIRLQKYAWVCKHLRNHIHDGILQVVPQPGRQYGNATNAALMLGGIQHFAPEAGNLDQSHYDDLGVWMAESISPFGPQVMSADLATAGFTLMGAALEYVEAFTRLILCNKPNTMIAAEQAAAAKESTDETVTDEEDRAPAPSRFLGCVEVPLGHVDPEPPERAKFHRAMFGWHPASMV
;
A
#
# COMPACT_ATOMS: atom_id res chain seq x y z
N MET A 1 -3.03 -1.23 2.40
CA MET A 1 -2.44 -2.12 3.43
C MET A 1 -2.54 -1.43 4.80
N ARG A 2 -3.10 -2.09 5.82
CA ARG A 2 -3.01 -1.66 7.23
C ARG A 2 -1.70 -2.17 7.82
N TYR A 3 -1.06 -1.42 8.74
CA TYR A 3 0.18 -1.86 9.39
C TYR A 3 -0.08 -2.81 10.56
N VAL A 4 0.94 -3.58 10.96
CA VAL A 4 0.88 -4.44 12.15
C VAL A 4 0.73 -3.57 13.40
N ARG A 5 -0.30 -3.83 14.20
CA ARG A 5 -0.62 -3.01 15.38
C ARG A 5 0.40 -3.23 16.51
N PRO A 6 0.61 -2.22 17.38
CA PRO A 6 1.45 -2.39 18.55
C PRO A 6 0.96 -3.53 19.45
N PRO A 7 1.86 -4.26 20.13
CA PRO A 7 1.43 -5.25 21.09
C PRO A 7 0.55 -4.64 22.18
N VAL A 8 -0.50 -5.38 22.58
CA VAL A 8 -1.42 -4.97 23.63
C VAL A 8 -0.71 -4.87 25.00
N THR A 9 0.35 -5.66 25.21
CA THR A 9 1.09 -5.70 26.48
C THR A 9 2.46 -5.02 26.36
N GLU A 10 2.86 -4.23 27.37
CA GLU A 10 4.19 -3.60 27.44
C GLU A 10 5.34 -4.62 27.51
N LYS A 11 5.06 -5.91 27.77
CA LYS A 11 6.07 -6.96 27.92
C LYS A 11 6.53 -7.52 26.57
N THR A 12 5.71 -7.39 25.54
CA THR A 12 5.98 -7.93 24.22
C THR A 12 6.82 -6.94 23.41
N THR A 13 7.90 -7.42 22.79
CA THR A 13 8.63 -6.61 21.82
C THR A 13 7.76 -6.40 20.56
N PRO A 14 7.56 -5.16 20.09
CA PRO A 14 6.92 -4.88 18.80
C PRO A 14 7.54 -5.70 17.66
N LEU A 15 6.79 -5.94 16.59
CA LEU A 15 7.33 -6.66 15.44
C LEU A 15 8.52 -5.92 14.79
N PHE A 16 8.43 -4.59 14.73
CA PHE A 16 9.49 -3.72 14.23
C PHE A 16 9.92 -2.72 15.30
N PRO A 17 10.70 -3.15 16.31
CA PRO A 17 11.10 -2.26 17.39
C PRO A 17 12.00 -1.15 16.85
N ILE A 18 11.83 0.09 17.34
CA ILE A 18 12.69 1.24 16.98
C ILE A 18 14.17 0.93 17.20
N ARG A 19 14.48 0.17 18.26
CA ARG A 19 15.82 -0.42 18.46
C ARG A 19 15.87 -1.75 17.74
N ARG A 20 16.90 -1.95 16.92
CA ARG A 20 17.06 -3.16 16.11
C ARG A 20 17.08 -4.43 16.96
N GLU A 21 15.99 -5.16 16.87
CA GLU A 21 15.81 -6.51 17.36
C GLU A 21 14.82 -7.19 16.39
N THR A 22 15.13 -8.38 15.92
CA THR A 22 14.28 -9.11 14.98
C THR A 22 13.75 -10.36 15.66
N ARG A 23 12.43 -10.49 15.70
CA ARG A 23 11.75 -11.74 16.09
C ARG A 23 10.91 -12.26 14.93
N PRO A 24 10.55 -13.55 14.92
CA PRO A 24 9.58 -14.07 13.97
C PRO A 24 8.24 -13.32 14.04
N MET A 25 7.61 -13.16 12.88
CA MET A 25 6.24 -12.66 12.77
C MET A 25 5.27 -13.77 13.21
N ARG A 26 4.38 -13.46 14.15
CA ARG A 26 3.39 -14.40 14.67
C ARG A 26 2.09 -14.26 13.90
N LEU A 27 1.82 -15.22 13.02
CA LEU A 27 0.67 -15.21 12.13
C LEU A 27 -0.41 -16.16 12.64
N GLY A 28 -1.53 -15.62 13.08
CA GLY A 28 -2.71 -16.37 13.52
C GLY A 28 -3.58 -16.77 12.34
N ILE A 29 -3.87 -18.06 12.15
CA ILE A 29 -4.78 -18.55 11.10
C ILE A 29 -6.10 -18.96 11.74
N ASP A 30 -7.21 -18.33 11.35
CA ASP A 30 -8.55 -18.73 11.74
C ASP A 30 -8.97 -20.00 10.96
N VAL A 31 -8.74 -21.16 11.56
CA VAL A 31 -8.94 -22.46 10.90
C VAL A 31 -10.40 -22.80 10.65
N GLU A 32 -11.34 -22.12 11.33
CA GLU A 32 -12.77 -22.28 11.04
C GLU A 32 -13.11 -21.67 9.68
N SER A 33 -12.56 -20.48 9.38
CA SER A 33 -12.75 -19.82 8.08
C SER A 33 -11.82 -20.33 6.98
N ILE A 34 -10.67 -20.90 7.36
CA ILE A 34 -9.65 -21.44 6.47
C ILE A 34 -9.35 -22.90 6.88
N PRO A 35 -10.25 -23.84 6.57
CA PRO A 35 -10.13 -25.23 7.03
C PRO A 35 -8.97 -26.00 6.37
N GLN A 36 -8.44 -25.50 5.26
CA GLN A 36 -7.30 -26.07 4.54
C GLN A 36 -6.36 -24.94 4.11
N PRO A 37 -5.03 -25.18 4.08
CA PRO A 37 -4.10 -24.22 3.50
C PRO A 37 -4.55 -23.81 2.09
N PRO A 38 -4.59 -22.50 1.77
CA PRO A 38 -4.99 -22.04 0.44
C PRO A 38 -4.15 -22.72 -0.65
N ALA A 39 -4.82 -23.41 -1.57
CA ALA A 39 -4.18 -24.05 -2.71
C ALA A 39 -3.79 -23.02 -3.78
N ASP A 40 -4.61 -21.98 -3.92
CA ASP A 40 -4.36 -20.84 -4.79
C ASP A 40 -3.71 -19.68 -4.00
N GLY A 41 -3.01 -18.81 -4.71
CA GLY A 41 -2.31 -17.65 -4.12
C GLY A 41 -0.91 -17.97 -3.60
N TYR A 42 -0.33 -17.04 -2.84
CA TYR A 42 1.09 -17.11 -2.45
C TYR A 42 1.33 -17.40 -0.96
N LEU A 43 0.30 -17.31 -0.10
CA LEU A 43 0.47 -17.39 1.35
C LEU A 43 1.13 -18.70 1.81
N THR A 44 0.64 -19.84 1.31
CA THR A 44 1.10 -21.18 1.73
C THR A 44 2.61 -21.36 1.59
N GLY A 45 3.23 -20.77 0.55
CA GLY A 45 4.68 -20.81 0.34
C GLY A 45 5.50 -20.07 1.41
N PHE A 46 4.88 -19.15 2.16
CA PHE A 46 5.54 -18.42 3.25
C PHE A 46 5.41 -19.09 4.61
N LEU A 47 4.44 -19.97 4.81
CA LEU A 47 4.09 -20.50 6.14
C LEU A 47 5.16 -21.45 6.70
N THR A 48 6.04 -22.00 5.86
CA THR A 48 7.11 -22.91 6.26
C THR A 48 8.45 -22.20 6.52
N ARG A 49 8.43 -20.87 6.57
CA ARG A 49 9.63 -20.05 6.75
C ARG A 49 9.96 -19.86 8.23
N ASP A 50 11.24 -19.88 8.56
CA ASP A 50 11.70 -19.71 9.94
C ASP A 50 11.40 -18.30 10.49
N GLU A 51 11.21 -17.31 9.60
CA GLU A 51 10.83 -15.96 10.00
C GLU A 51 9.33 -15.82 10.34
N ILE A 52 8.51 -16.82 10.03
CA ILE A 52 7.06 -16.82 10.27
C ILE A 52 6.73 -17.91 11.29
N GLN A 53 6.25 -17.50 12.46
CA GLN A 53 5.69 -18.41 13.45
C GLN A 53 4.19 -18.52 13.23
N VAL A 54 3.72 -19.69 12.79
CA VAL A 54 2.29 -19.92 12.54
C VAL A 54 1.59 -20.34 13.83
N HIS A 55 0.49 -19.66 14.12
CA HIS A 55 -0.41 -19.94 15.23
C HIS A 55 -1.78 -20.34 14.67
N LEU A 56 -2.27 -21.54 14.98
CA LEU A 56 -3.61 -21.97 14.54
C LEU A 56 -4.65 -21.57 15.59
N LEU A 57 -5.60 -20.73 15.20
CA LEU A 57 -6.72 -20.28 16.04
C LEU A 57 -7.90 -21.25 15.84
N MET A 58 -8.07 -22.16 16.79
CA MET A 58 -9.11 -23.19 16.78
C MET A 58 -10.36 -22.71 17.52
N PRO A 59 -11.58 -22.88 16.98
CA PRO A 59 -12.80 -22.55 17.69
C PRO A 59 -13.04 -23.52 18.87
N LYS A 60 -13.86 -23.10 19.82
CA LYS A 60 -14.26 -23.92 20.96
C LYS A 60 -14.82 -25.27 20.52
N GLY A 61 -14.31 -26.36 21.10
CA GLY A 61 -14.73 -27.73 20.78
C GLY A 61 -13.96 -28.39 19.64
N MET A 62 -12.97 -27.70 19.06
CA MET A 62 -11.98 -28.30 18.15
C MET A 62 -10.72 -28.66 18.93
N ASP A 63 -10.54 -29.96 19.20
CA ASP A 63 -9.42 -30.47 20.01
C ASP A 63 -8.13 -30.69 19.19
N GLN A 64 -8.23 -30.81 17.87
CA GLN A 64 -7.10 -31.03 16.96
C GLN A 64 -7.24 -30.15 15.71
N PRO A 65 -6.12 -29.66 15.17
CA PRO A 65 -6.13 -28.91 13.92
C PRO A 65 -6.53 -29.83 12.75
N PRO A 66 -7.11 -29.29 11.66
CA PRO A 66 -7.39 -30.07 10.46
C PRO A 66 -6.13 -30.72 9.87
N ASP A 67 -6.24 -31.97 9.39
CA ASP A 67 -5.11 -32.78 8.89
C ASP A 67 -4.23 -32.07 7.85
N ALA A 68 -4.83 -31.25 7.00
CA ALA A 68 -4.12 -30.50 5.97
C ALA A 68 -3.14 -29.48 6.57
N TRP A 69 -3.52 -28.83 7.68
CA TRP A 69 -2.66 -27.92 8.43
C TRP A 69 -1.52 -28.67 9.14
N SER A 70 -1.82 -29.82 9.76
CA SER A 70 -0.80 -30.69 10.36
C SER A 70 0.18 -31.30 9.36
N THR A 71 -0.23 -31.45 8.10
CA THR A 71 0.64 -31.96 7.03
C THR A 71 1.61 -30.88 6.55
N LEU A 72 1.13 -29.63 6.46
CA LEU A 72 1.95 -28.50 6.01
C LEU A 72 2.91 -28.02 7.10
N LEU A 73 2.43 -27.94 8.34
CA LEU A 73 3.14 -27.34 9.46
C LEU A 73 3.66 -28.44 10.38
N ASP A 74 4.99 -28.50 10.57
CA ASP A 74 5.62 -29.49 11.45
C ASP A 74 5.11 -29.35 12.90
N LYS A 75 5.19 -28.13 13.45
CA LYS A 75 4.92 -27.84 14.88
C LYS A 75 4.25 -26.48 15.09
N PRO A 76 3.01 -26.27 14.62
CA PRO A 76 2.31 -25.01 14.85
C PRO A 76 1.97 -24.84 16.33
N VAL A 77 1.90 -23.59 16.78
CA VAL A 77 1.33 -23.27 18.10
C VAL A 77 -0.19 -23.29 17.97
N LEU A 78 -0.88 -24.03 18.84
CA LEU A 78 -2.33 -24.15 18.80
C LEU A 78 -2.95 -23.24 19.85
N HIS A 79 -3.98 -22.49 19.48
CA HIS A 79 -4.76 -21.68 20.41
C HIS A 79 -6.24 -21.99 20.27
N THR A 80 -6.86 -22.50 21.32
CA THR A 80 -8.31 -22.70 21.38
C THR A 80 -8.97 -21.44 21.93
N VAL A 81 -9.83 -20.82 21.12
CA VAL A 81 -10.60 -19.63 21.50
C VAL A 81 -11.91 -20.10 22.14
N ASP A 82 -12.03 -20.04 23.47
CA ASP A 82 -13.19 -20.54 24.23
C ASP A 82 -14.40 -19.59 24.20
N PHE A 83 -14.67 -18.99 23.04
CA PHE A 83 -15.80 -18.10 22.80
C PHE A 83 -16.79 -18.73 21.80
N THR A 84 -18.09 -18.58 22.08
CA THR A 84 -19.17 -18.97 21.15
C THR A 84 -20.10 -17.80 20.89
N THR A 85 -20.71 -17.27 21.95
CA THR A 85 -21.61 -16.11 21.89
C THR A 85 -21.39 -15.20 23.10
N VAL A 86 -21.81 -13.94 23.00
CA VAL A 86 -21.79 -13.00 24.15
C VAL A 86 -22.69 -13.47 25.30
N THR A 87 -23.75 -14.22 25.00
CA THR A 87 -24.67 -14.76 26.00
C THR A 87 -24.03 -15.89 26.81
N ASP A 88 -23.22 -16.71 26.16
CA ASP A 88 -22.56 -17.87 26.79
C ASP A 88 -21.21 -17.53 27.42
N ALA A 89 -20.63 -16.38 27.07
CA ALA A 89 -19.36 -15.92 27.62
C ALA A 89 -19.47 -15.55 29.11
N GLY A 90 -18.34 -15.62 29.80
CA GLY A 90 -18.20 -15.06 31.15
C GLY A 90 -18.41 -13.53 31.14
N ARG A 91 -18.57 -12.95 32.32
CA ARG A 91 -18.78 -11.51 32.50
C ARG A 91 -17.74 -10.94 33.46
N PHE A 92 -17.07 -9.87 33.04
CA PHE A 92 -16.25 -9.04 33.92
C PHE A 92 -16.70 -7.59 33.80
N MET A 93 -17.49 -7.13 34.77
CA MET A 93 -18.26 -5.88 34.63
C MET A 93 -19.11 -5.93 33.34
N ASP A 94 -18.99 -4.93 32.46
CA ASP A 94 -19.71 -4.87 31.18
C ASP A 94 -19.00 -5.63 30.04
N ALA A 95 -17.80 -6.19 30.29
CA ALA A 95 -17.06 -6.94 29.29
C ALA A 95 -17.51 -8.41 29.21
N ALA A 96 -17.51 -8.95 28.00
CA ALA A 96 -17.52 -10.40 27.78
C ALA A 96 -16.10 -10.93 28.06
N GLU A 97 -16.01 -12.00 28.85
CA GLU A 97 -14.76 -12.63 29.27
C GLU A 97 -14.74 -14.09 28.82
N PHE A 98 -13.63 -14.53 28.26
CA PHE A 98 -13.41 -15.91 27.82
C PHE A 98 -11.92 -16.26 27.93
N HIS A 99 -11.61 -17.55 27.84
CA HIS A 99 -10.24 -18.04 27.86
C HIS A 99 -9.72 -18.29 26.44
N ILE A 100 -8.41 -18.14 26.29
CA ILE A 100 -7.68 -18.66 25.15
C ILE A 100 -6.64 -19.64 25.68
N THR A 101 -6.79 -20.90 25.29
CA THR A 101 -5.91 -21.99 25.75
C THR A 101 -4.83 -22.20 24.71
N THR A 102 -3.57 -22.06 25.12
CA THR A 102 -2.40 -22.25 24.27
C THR A 102 -1.83 -23.64 24.49
N ASN A 103 -1.75 -24.41 23.42
CA ASN A 103 -1.14 -25.74 23.40
C ASN A 103 0.08 -25.72 22.47
N THR A 104 1.23 -26.08 23.04
CA THR A 104 2.49 -26.32 22.31
C THR A 104 2.90 -27.77 22.52
N GLU A 105 3.95 -28.24 21.83
CA GLU A 105 4.47 -29.60 22.07
C GLU A 105 4.93 -29.83 23.52
N SER A 106 5.39 -28.78 24.21
CA SER A 106 6.04 -28.88 25.52
C SER A 106 5.22 -28.34 26.67
N GLU A 107 4.25 -27.46 26.40
CA GLU A 107 3.55 -26.67 27.42
C GLU A 107 2.10 -26.42 27.03
N GLU A 108 1.21 -26.52 28.03
CA GLU A 108 -0.18 -26.07 27.98
C GLU A 108 -0.34 -24.89 28.95
N GLY A 109 -1.01 -23.84 28.49
CA GLY A 109 -1.27 -22.63 29.27
C GLY A 109 -2.57 -21.97 28.84
N TRP A 110 -3.00 -20.96 29.58
CA TRP A 110 -4.19 -20.20 29.23
C TRP A 110 -4.02 -18.72 29.57
N SER A 111 -4.69 -17.88 28.78
CA SER A 111 -4.82 -16.44 29.00
C SER A 111 -6.30 -16.06 29.08
N VAL A 112 -6.60 -14.97 29.79
CA VAL A 112 -7.95 -14.36 29.81
C VAL A 112 -8.00 -13.26 28.76
N ALA A 113 -9.02 -13.29 27.91
CA ALA A 113 -9.32 -12.25 26.95
C ALA A 113 -10.68 -11.61 27.24
N ARG A 114 -10.80 -10.33 26.89
CA ARG A 114 -11.99 -9.52 27.17
C ARG A 114 -12.26 -8.54 26.04
N PHE A 115 -13.53 -8.34 25.72
CA PHE A 115 -13.99 -7.23 24.86
C PHE A 115 -15.33 -6.70 25.39
N PHE A 116 -15.73 -5.51 24.95
CA PHE A 116 -16.98 -4.86 25.37
C PHE A 116 -18.02 -4.93 24.24
N PRO A 117 -19.02 -5.83 24.31
CA PRO A 117 -20.00 -6.08 23.24
C PRO A 117 -20.76 -4.84 22.74
N ILE A 118 -20.90 -3.84 23.60
CA ILE A 118 -21.62 -2.60 23.27
C ILE A 118 -20.93 -1.81 22.15
N PHE A 119 -19.59 -1.92 22.01
CA PHE A 119 -18.86 -1.19 20.98
C PHE A 119 -19.18 -1.72 19.57
N GLN A 120 -19.39 -3.03 19.43
CA GLN A 120 -19.76 -3.64 18.16
C GLN A 120 -21.13 -3.19 17.65
N GLN A 121 -22.03 -2.72 18.53
CA GLN A 121 -23.32 -2.13 18.14
C GLN A 121 -23.17 -0.72 17.55
N PHE A 122 -22.17 0.04 17.99
CA PHE A 122 -21.93 1.38 17.45
C PHE A 122 -21.19 1.33 16.11
N ASP A 123 -20.33 0.32 15.92
CA ASP A 123 -19.62 0.08 14.66
C ASP A 123 -20.56 -0.20 13.47
N GLU A 124 -21.77 -0.70 13.72
CA GLU A 124 -22.79 -0.88 12.67
C GLU A 124 -23.14 0.45 11.97
N GLN A 125 -23.05 1.58 12.69
CA GLN A 125 -23.43 2.90 12.20
C GLN A 125 -22.35 3.58 11.35
N THR A 126 -21.14 3.01 11.29
CA THR A 126 -19.97 3.57 10.60
C THR A 126 -19.58 2.81 9.33
N ALA A 127 -20.42 1.84 8.91
CA ALA A 127 -20.18 1.05 7.71
C ALA A 127 -20.15 1.90 6.43
N PRO A 128 -19.21 1.65 5.50
CA PRO A 128 -19.23 2.26 4.17
C PRO A 128 -20.53 1.93 3.43
N ALA A 129 -21.01 2.86 2.59
CA ALA A 129 -22.30 2.75 1.92
C ALA A 129 -22.46 1.45 1.08
N ASP A 130 -21.36 0.96 0.50
CA ASP A 130 -21.34 -0.20 -0.40
C ASP A 130 -20.79 -1.48 0.26
N ALA A 131 -20.43 -1.42 1.55
CA ALA A 131 -19.90 -2.58 2.25
C ALA A 131 -21.01 -3.60 2.59
N PRO A 132 -20.77 -4.92 2.49
CA PRO A 132 -21.72 -5.93 2.92
C PRO A 132 -22.16 -5.71 4.37
N VAL A 133 -23.44 -5.88 4.67
CA VAL A 133 -23.96 -5.78 6.04
C VAL A 133 -23.41 -6.94 6.87
N LEU A 134 -22.76 -6.63 8.00
CA LEU A 134 -22.32 -7.63 8.98
C LEU A 134 -23.39 -7.80 10.04
N CYS A 135 -23.67 -9.03 10.43
CA CYS A 135 -24.50 -9.26 11.61
C CYS A 135 -23.70 -8.99 12.89
N LEU A 136 -24.42 -8.70 13.98
CA LEU A 136 -23.80 -8.40 15.26
C LEU A 136 -22.96 -9.57 15.81
N ASP A 137 -23.38 -10.81 15.54
CA ASP A 137 -22.63 -11.99 15.96
C ASP A 137 -21.28 -12.11 15.24
N GLU A 138 -21.20 -11.79 13.94
CA GLU A 138 -19.93 -11.73 13.21
C GLU A 138 -18.98 -10.68 13.81
N ARG A 139 -19.52 -9.51 14.20
CA ARG A 139 -18.75 -8.46 14.87
C ARG A 139 -18.26 -8.93 16.26
N HIS A 140 -19.10 -9.61 17.04
CA HIS A 140 -18.69 -10.18 18.32
C HIS A 140 -17.62 -11.25 18.18
N THR A 141 -17.73 -12.14 17.18
CA THR A 141 -16.71 -13.15 16.92
C THR A 141 -15.38 -12.48 16.52
N ALA A 142 -15.42 -11.45 15.67
CA ALA A 142 -14.23 -10.68 15.32
C ALA A 142 -13.57 -10.05 16.57
N ALA A 143 -14.37 -9.45 17.45
CA ALA A 143 -13.92 -8.88 18.71
C ALA A 143 -13.28 -9.91 19.63
N ALA A 144 -13.89 -11.09 19.76
CA ALA A 144 -13.34 -12.20 20.53
C ALA A 144 -12.00 -12.69 19.95
N TYR A 145 -11.90 -12.86 18.64
CA TYR A 145 -10.66 -13.30 17.99
C TYR A 145 -9.54 -12.27 18.14
N ALA A 146 -9.83 -10.98 17.95
CA ALA A 146 -8.87 -9.90 18.13
C ALA A 146 -8.40 -9.77 19.59
N ALA A 147 -9.32 -9.82 20.56
CA ALA A 147 -8.99 -9.79 21.98
C ALA A 147 -8.17 -11.02 22.41
N GLY A 148 -8.55 -12.21 21.91
CA GLY A 148 -7.81 -13.46 22.12
C GLY A 148 -6.40 -13.38 21.57
N ALA A 149 -6.26 -13.00 20.30
CA ALA A 149 -4.98 -12.81 19.63
C ALA A 149 -4.08 -11.79 20.35
N GLY A 150 -4.65 -10.68 20.81
CA GLY A 150 -3.94 -9.70 21.63
C GLY A 150 -3.44 -10.28 22.97
N ALA A 151 -4.23 -11.14 23.61
CA ALA A 151 -3.87 -11.79 24.88
C ALA A 151 -2.76 -12.85 24.74
N VAL A 152 -2.58 -13.43 23.55
CA VAL A 152 -1.49 -14.38 23.24
C VAL A 152 -0.44 -13.80 22.29
N GLU A 153 -0.44 -12.47 22.13
CA GLU A 153 0.58 -11.71 21.40
C GLU A 153 0.78 -12.14 19.93
N ILE A 154 -0.32 -12.42 19.22
CA ILE A 154 -0.33 -12.62 17.77
C ILE A 154 -0.27 -11.26 17.07
N ASP A 155 0.55 -11.15 16.01
CA ASP A 155 0.75 -9.90 15.27
C ASP A 155 -0.37 -9.62 14.27
N VAL A 156 -0.87 -10.69 13.63
CA VAL A 156 -1.81 -10.63 12.50
C VAL A 156 -2.75 -11.83 12.55
N ILE A 157 -4.04 -11.60 12.29
CA ILE A 157 -5.03 -12.66 12.07
C ILE A 157 -5.30 -12.78 10.58
N VAL A 158 -5.22 -13.99 10.04
CA VAL A 158 -5.62 -14.35 8.66
C VAL A 158 -6.94 -15.09 8.72
N THR A 159 -7.95 -14.57 8.03
CA THR A 159 -9.31 -15.13 8.02
C THR A 159 -10.02 -14.83 6.70
N ASN A 160 -10.92 -15.72 6.29
CA ASN A 160 -11.84 -15.50 5.16
C ASN A 160 -13.18 -14.88 5.59
N ARG A 161 -13.34 -14.52 6.87
CA ARG A 161 -14.56 -13.84 7.34
C ARG A 161 -14.67 -12.46 6.71
N ALA A 162 -15.91 -12.01 6.48
CA ALA A 162 -16.22 -10.71 5.89
C ALA A 162 -15.72 -9.51 6.70
N VAL A 163 -15.26 -9.71 7.94
CA VAL A 163 -14.70 -8.68 8.82
C VAL A 163 -13.23 -8.33 8.50
N ALA A 164 -12.52 -9.17 7.73
CA ALA A 164 -11.12 -8.94 7.39
C ALA A 164 -10.93 -7.63 6.62
N GLY A 165 -9.90 -6.84 6.99
CA GLY A 165 -9.55 -5.59 6.31
C GLY A 165 -10.54 -4.42 6.49
N ARG A 166 -11.70 -4.66 7.11
CA ARG A 166 -12.75 -3.64 7.25
C ARG A 166 -12.37 -2.52 8.21
N THR A 167 -12.68 -1.30 7.79
CA THR A 167 -12.40 -0.07 8.53
C THR A 167 -13.47 0.26 9.57
N ASP A 168 -14.69 -0.21 9.36
CA ASP A 168 -15.84 -0.09 10.26
C ASP A 168 -15.95 -1.25 11.26
N VAL A 169 -14.90 -2.07 11.41
CA VAL A 169 -14.82 -3.09 12.46
C VAL A 169 -13.76 -2.63 13.46
N GLY A 170 -14.25 -2.22 14.64
CA GLY A 170 -13.48 -1.82 15.81
C GLY A 170 -12.19 -2.61 16.01
N ASP A 171 -12.40 -3.88 16.29
CA ASP A 171 -11.39 -4.74 16.88
C ASP A 171 -10.23 -5.09 15.91
N ASN A 172 -10.36 -4.80 14.61
CA ASN A 172 -9.26 -4.85 13.64
C ASN A 172 -8.12 -3.84 13.97
N ASP A 173 -8.36 -2.92 14.90
CA ASP A 173 -7.36 -1.99 15.41
C ASP A 173 -6.62 -2.52 16.65
N ILE A 174 -7.09 -3.62 17.28
CA ILE A 174 -6.38 -4.33 18.35
C ILE A 174 -5.30 -5.24 17.74
N VAL A 175 -5.71 -6.09 16.80
CA VAL A 175 -4.83 -6.94 15.98
C VAL A 175 -5.30 -6.80 14.54
N VAL A 176 -4.37 -6.62 13.60
CA VAL A 176 -4.76 -6.46 12.21
C VAL A 176 -5.29 -7.78 11.67
N THR A 177 -6.51 -7.75 11.14
CA THR A 177 -7.20 -8.89 10.54
C THR A 177 -7.21 -8.74 9.03
N VAL A 178 -6.72 -9.75 8.31
CA VAL A 178 -6.51 -9.70 6.86
C VAL A 178 -6.96 -10.97 6.16
N THR A 179 -7.20 -10.86 4.86
CA THR A 179 -7.41 -12.02 3.99
C THR A 179 -6.08 -12.76 3.75
N PRO A 180 -6.10 -14.00 3.22
CA PRO A 180 -4.87 -14.69 2.83
C PRO A 180 -3.98 -13.92 1.85
N ASP A 181 -4.58 -13.20 0.89
CA ASP A 181 -3.84 -12.41 -0.10
C ASP A 181 -3.18 -11.18 0.55
N ASP A 182 -3.93 -10.47 1.39
CA ASP A 182 -3.41 -9.31 2.13
C ASP A 182 -2.30 -9.70 3.14
N ALA A 183 -2.33 -10.92 3.66
CA ALA A 183 -1.27 -11.44 4.54
C ALA A 183 0.08 -11.54 3.80
N VAL A 184 0.08 -11.85 2.50
CA VAL A 184 1.30 -11.88 1.68
C VAL A 184 1.96 -10.50 1.64
N ALA A 185 1.14 -9.46 1.56
CA ALA A 185 1.63 -8.09 1.55
C ALA A 185 2.32 -7.72 2.89
N LEU A 186 1.74 -8.13 4.03
CA LEU A 186 2.33 -7.94 5.36
C LEU A 186 3.63 -8.73 5.55
N ILE A 187 3.68 -9.97 5.06
CA ILE A 187 4.90 -10.78 5.05
C ILE A 187 5.97 -10.12 4.18
N GLY A 188 5.59 -9.59 3.01
CA GLY A 188 6.51 -8.85 2.15
C GLY A 188 7.06 -7.59 2.81
N HIS A 189 6.21 -6.84 3.51
CA HIS A 189 6.64 -5.73 4.36
C HIS A 189 7.65 -6.18 5.42
N TYR A 190 7.36 -7.27 6.14
CA TYR A 190 8.27 -7.83 7.14
C TYR A 190 9.65 -8.19 6.53
N LEU A 191 9.67 -8.89 5.41
CA LEU A 191 10.93 -9.26 4.73
C LEU A 191 11.71 -8.02 4.28
N ARG A 192 11.02 -6.97 3.81
CA ARG A 192 11.69 -5.74 3.39
C ARG A 192 12.29 -4.95 4.53
N VAL A 193 11.55 -4.77 5.62
CA VAL A 193 12.01 -4.04 6.83
C VAL A 193 13.16 -4.79 7.51
N THR A 194 13.12 -6.13 7.53
CA THR A 194 14.19 -6.97 8.07
C THR A 194 15.38 -7.16 7.11
N SER A 195 15.36 -6.51 5.94
CA SER A 195 16.41 -6.56 4.91
C SER A 195 16.67 -7.98 4.38
N ASN A 196 15.65 -8.81 4.29
CA ASN A 196 15.72 -10.16 3.76
C ASN A 196 15.44 -10.16 2.23
N PRO A 197 16.44 -10.46 1.37
CA PRO A 197 16.26 -10.48 -0.08
C PRO A 197 15.67 -11.80 -0.59
N VAL A 198 15.42 -12.79 0.28
CA VAL A 198 14.85 -14.09 -0.10
C VAL A 198 13.33 -14.01 -0.09
N VAL A 199 12.73 -13.99 -1.28
CA VAL A 199 11.30 -13.72 -1.46
C VAL A 199 10.46 -14.99 -1.55
N ALA A 200 11.02 -16.12 -1.99
CA ALA A 200 10.31 -17.41 -1.98
C ALA A 200 11.25 -18.55 -1.59
N ILE A 201 10.71 -19.53 -0.89
CA ILE A 201 11.40 -20.76 -0.53
C ILE A 201 10.43 -21.91 -0.83
N GLU A 202 10.78 -22.79 -1.76
CA GLU A 202 10.03 -24.03 -1.96
C GLU A 202 10.85 -25.17 -1.39
N ARG A 203 10.19 -26.08 -0.68
CA ARG A 203 10.81 -27.29 -0.13
C ARG A 203 9.98 -28.49 -0.53
N GLY A 204 10.64 -29.61 -0.78
CA GLY A 204 9.95 -30.86 -1.07
C GLY A 204 10.81 -32.07 -0.78
N GLN A 205 10.21 -33.25 -0.88
CA GLN A 205 10.95 -34.51 -0.76
C GLN A 205 11.35 -35.04 -2.13
N LEU A 206 12.55 -35.63 -2.20
CA LEU A 206 13.05 -36.30 -3.38
C LEU A 206 12.58 -37.76 -3.40
N LEU A 207 12.26 -38.26 -4.60
CA LEU A 207 12.02 -39.69 -4.82
C LEU A 207 13.28 -40.49 -4.44
N GLY A 208 13.18 -41.34 -3.40
CA GLY A 208 14.29 -42.15 -2.88
C GLY A 208 14.84 -41.71 -1.51
N GLY A 209 14.24 -40.67 -0.91
CA GLY A 209 14.66 -40.14 0.39
C GLY A 209 15.63 -38.97 0.25
N GLY A 210 15.39 -37.92 1.05
CA GLY A 210 16.10 -36.63 0.97
C GLY A 210 15.13 -35.46 0.74
N ALA A 211 15.57 -34.25 1.04
CA ALA A 211 14.80 -33.03 0.83
C ALA A 211 15.49 -32.15 -0.22
N TRP A 212 14.71 -31.47 -1.04
CA TRP A 212 15.17 -30.39 -1.91
C TRP A 212 14.62 -29.06 -1.42
N GLY A 213 15.35 -27.98 -1.71
CA GLY A 213 14.89 -26.62 -1.48
C GLY A 213 15.34 -25.71 -2.61
N THR A 214 14.43 -24.92 -3.17
CA THR A 214 14.76 -23.81 -4.07
C THR A 214 14.52 -22.50 -3.33
N THR A 215 15.30 -21.49 -3.69
CA THR A 215 15.21 -20.16 -3.07
C THR A 215 15.20 -19.13 -4.18
N GLU A 216 14.14 -18.33 -4.24
CA GLU A 216 14.10 -17.15 -5.10
C GLU A 216 14.57 -15.94 -4.30
N SER A 217 15.54 -15.21 -4.85
CA SER A 217 16.09 -14.02 -4.22
C SER A 217 16.17 -12.85 -5.18
N THR A 218 15.94 -11.65 -4.64
CA THR A 218 16.17 -10.38 -5.34
C THR A 218 17.66 -10.00 -5.40
N GLY A 219 18.53 -10.74 -4.71
CA GLY A 219 19.95 -10.47 -4.54
C GLY A 219 20.23 -9.32 -3.57
N THR A 220 19.47 -8.22 -3.66
CA THR A 220 19.55 -7.09 -2.72
C THR A 220 18.15 -6.59 -2.35
N ILE A 221 18.04 -5.92 -1.19
CA ILE A 221 16.79 -5.27 -0.80
C ILE A 221 16.40 -4.12 -1.75
N VAL A 222 17.38 -3.42 -2.32
CA VAL A 222 17.15 -2.37 -3.32
C VAL A 222 16.45 -2.94 -4.54
N ASN A 223 16.88 -4.11 -5.02
CA ASN A 223 16.22 -4.80 -6.13
C ASN A 223 14.80 -5.25 -5.76
N SER A 224 14.56 -5.65 -4.51
CA SER A 224 13.19 -5.98 -4.04
C SER A 224 12.25 -4.79 -4.20
N TYR A 225 12.68 -3.59 -3.79
CA TYR A 225 11.91 -2.37 -4.03
C TYR A 225 11.74 -2.08 -5.52
N LEU A 226 12.82 -2.10 -6.31
CA LEU A 226 12.72 -1.84 -7.75
C LEU A 226 11.72 -2.78 -8.43
N TRP A 227 11.82 -4.10 -8.20
CA TRP A 227 10.90 -5.08 -8.78
C TRP A 227 9.47 -4.91 -8.27
N GLY A 228 9.29 -4.59 -6.99
CA GLY A 228 7.99 -4.28 -6.40
C GLY A 228 7.31 -3.10 -7.07
N VAL A 229 8.02 -1.99 -7.22
CA VAL A 229 7.46 -0.78 -7.84
C VAL A 229 7.18 -1.00 -9.32
N THR A 230 8.16 -1.55 -10.06
CA THR A 230 8.01 -1.87 -11.49
C THR A 230 6.85 -2.82 -11.73
N SER A 231 6.60 -3.77 -10.83
CA SER A 231 5.50 -4.72 -11.00
C SER A 231 4.15 -4.02 -11.17
N ALA A 232 3.93 -2.85 -10.56
CA ALA A 232 2.69 -2.08 -10.66
C ALA A 232 2.59 -1.18 -11.90
N MET A 233 3.66 -1.03 -12.69
CA MET A 233 3.72 -0.06 -13.79
C MET A 233 4.24 -0.72 -15.08
N THR A 234 3.35 -1.40 -15.80
CA THR A 234 3.68 -2.21 -16.99
C THR A 234 4.14 -1.36 -18.18
N PHE A 235 3.40 -0.30 -18.53
CA PHE A 235 3.78 0.63 -19.59
C PHE A 235 5.04 1.41 -19.21
N PHE A 236 5.22 1.75 -17.94
CA PHE A 236 6.46 2.35 -17.45
C PHE A 236 7.67 1.42 -17.58
N ASP A 237 7.54 0.14 -17.22
CA ASP A 237 8.62 -0.84 -17.37
C ASP A 237 9.02 -0.99 -18.83
N PHE A 238 8.03 -1.10 -19.72
CA PHE A 238 8.24 -1.12 -21.16
C PHE A 238 8.97 0.14 -21.64
N ALA A 239 8.51 1.32 -21.21
CA ALA A 239 9.12 2.61 -21.53
C ALA A 239 10.59 2.67 -21.09
N ALA A 240 10.87 2.29 -19.85
CA ALA A 240 12.21 2.31 -19.28
C ALA A 240 13.17 1.35 -20.01
N ALA A 241 12.70 0.16 -20.37
CA ALA A 241 13.48 -0.84 -21.09
C ALA A 241 13.83 -0.41 -22.54
N HIS A 242 12.93 0.33 -23.21
CA HIS A 242 13.07 0.68 -24.63
C HIS A 242 13.52 2.12 -24.88
N ALA A 243 13.55 2.98 -23.85
CA ALA A 243 13.96 4.38 -23.97
C ALA A 243 15.36 4.54 -24.59
N ALA A 244 16.30 3.67 -24.23
CA ALA A 244 17.68 3.70 -24.72
C ALA A 244 17.83 3.13 -26.15
N ALA A 245 17.01 2.14 -26.52
CA ALA A 245 17.27 1.29 -27.67
C ALA A 245 16.72 1.80 -29.01
N ALA A 246 15.71 2.69 -29.04
CA ALA A 246 15.08 3.00 -30.34
C ALA A 246 14.46 4.40 -30.54
N GLN A 247 14.01 5.15 -29.53
CA GLN A 247 13.12 6.31 -29.82
C GLN A 247 13.21 7.51 -28.85
N GLY A 248 13.67 7.33 -27.60
CA GLY A 248 13.77 8.40 -26.60
C GLY A 248 15.18 8.96 -26.36
N GLY A 249 16.23 8.17 -26.60
CA GLY A 249 17.62 8.56 -26.41
C GLY A 249 18.08 8.50 -24.94
N PRO A 250 19.37 8.83 -24.66
CA PRO A 250 19.97 8.68 -23.33
C PRO A 250 19.29 9.53 -22.25
N VAL A 251 18.82 10.73 -22.61
CA VAL A 251 18.09 11.64 -21.70
C VAL A 251 16.82 10.96 -21.16
N CYS A 252 16.09 10.27 -22.02
CA CYS A 252 14.86 9.56 -21.66
C CYS A 252 15.16 8.36 -20.74
N ALA A 253 16.17 7.57 -21.09
CA ALA A 253 16.60 6.42 -20.29
C ALA A 253 17.09 6.82 -18.88
N GLU A 254 17.88 7.90 -18.78
CA GLU A 254 18.32 8.44 -17.49
C GLU A 254 17.15 8.93 -16.64
N ALA A 255 16.18 9.63 -17.26
CA ALA A 255 15.00 10.12 -16.58
C ALA A 255 14.13 8.98 -16.02
N PHE A 256 13.84 7.94 -16.83
CA PHE A 256 13.08 6.77 -16.38
C PHE A 256 13.76 6.03 -15.23
N ASN A 257 15.08 5.78 -15.31
CA ASN A 257 15.84 5.17 -14.22
C ASN A 257 15.81 6.03 -12.94
N SER A 258 15.88 7.36 -13.09
CA SER A 258 15.80 8.29 -11.96
C SER A 258 14.43 8.27 -11.31
N ILE A 259 13.35 8.28 -12.11
CA ILE A 259 11.96 8.15 -11.61
C ILE A 259 11.80 6.83 -10.86
N LEU A 260 12.21 5.70 -11.44
CA LEU A 260 12.11 4.39 -10.80
C LEU A 260 12.87 4.33 -9.46
N SER A 261 14.09 4.87 -9.43
CA SER A 261 14.88 4.95 -8.20
C SER A 261 14.19 5.80 -7.12
N ARG A 262 13.49 6.87 -7.49
CA ARG A 262 12.73 7.71 -6.54
C ARG A 262 11.51 6.98 -6.02
N LEU A 263 10.73 6.33 -6.88
CA LEU A 263 9.56 5.56 -6.46
C LEU A 263 9.95 4.38 -5.55
N ALA A 264 11.06 3.67 -5.84
CA ALA A 264 11.59 2.63 -4.96
C ALA A 264 12.00 3.17 -3.58
N ARG A 265 12.57 4.38 -3.52
CA ARG A 265 12.89 5.03 -2.24
C ARG A 265 11.66 5.53 -1.50
N ALA A 266 10.62 5.94 -2.21
CA ALA A 266 9.32 6.30 -1.63
C ALA A 266 8.68 5.06 -0.97
N ALA A 267 8.62 3.93 -1.67
CA ALA A 267 8.13 2.66 -1.10
C ALA A 267 8.96 2.22 0.13
N CYS A 268 10.27 2.41 0.11
CA CYS A 268 11.13 2.14 1.26
C CYS A 268 10.84 3.08 2.45
N ALA A 269 10.53 4.35 2.18
CA ALA A 269 10.14 5.31 3.21
C ALA A 269 8.76 4.97 3.80
N LEU A 270 7.81 4.54 2.97
CA LEU A 270 6.52 3.98 3.41
C LEU A 270 6.72 2.80 4.36
N ASP A 271 7.56 1.82 4.00
CA ASP A 271 7.86 0.68 4.89
C ASP A 271 8.45 1.15 6.23
N HIS A 272 9.36 2.13 6.24
CA HIS A 272 9.87 2.67 7.51
C HIS A 272 8.79 3.34 8.35
N MET A 273 7.84 4.03 7.71
CA MET A 273 6.71 4.65 8.39
C MET A 273 5.81 3.60 9.03
N LEU A 274 5.39 2.58 8.26
CA LEU A 274 4.53 1.50 8.77
C LEU A 274 5.22 0.70 9.90
N ALA A 275 6.52 0.46 9.77
CA ALA A 275 7.33 -0.18 10.80
C ALA A 275 7.37 0.66 12.09
N ALA A 276 7.57 1.97 11.98
CA ALA A 276 7.54 2.87 13.15
C ALA A 276 6.18 2.82 13.86
N LEU A 277 5.08 2.87 13.10
CA LEU A 277 3.71 2.84 13.62
C LEU A 277 3.35 1.53 14.34
N SER A 278 4.07 0.44 14.10
CA SER A 278 3.91 -0.82 14.84
C SER A 278 4.37 -0.77 16.30
N ASN A 279 4.88 0.38 16.78
CA ASN A 279 5.33 0.57 18.15
C ASN A 279 4.26 1.30 18.99
N PRO A 280 4.18 1.03 20.30
CA PRO A 280 3.18 1.64 21.17
C PRO A 280 3.40 3.15 21.32
N LEU A 281 2.30 3.91 21.31
CA LEU A 281 2.27 5.38 21.46
C LEU A 281 2.18 5.83 22.93
N ASP A 282 2.73 5.03 23.84
CA ASP A 282 2.73 5.22 25.29
C ASP A 282 3.89 6.16 25.72
N LYS A 283 4.79 5.71 26.60
CA LYS A 283 6.03 6.40 26.96
C LYS A 283 6.92 6.71 25.76
N ARG A 284 6.79 5.98 24.64
CA ARG A 284 7.58 6.17 23.41
C ARG A 284 6.91 7.03 22.34
N ARG A 285 5.77 7.65 22.66
CA ARG A 285 4.95 8.46 21.75
C ARG A 285 5.75 9.41 20.87
N SER A 286 6.64 10.21 21.46
CA SER A 286 7.41 11.21 20.72
C SER A 286 8.33 10.55 19.69
N ASP A 287 9.05 9.49 20.08
CA ASP A 287 9.97 8.78 19.21
C ASP A 287 9.24 8.12 18.02
N VAL A 288 8.08 7.51 18.28
CA VAL A 288 7.25 6.87 17.25
C VAL A 288 6.73 7.90 16.26
N VAL A 289 6.15 8.99 16.76
CA VAL A 289 5.58 10.07 15.94
C VAL A 289 6.67 10.76 15.10
N GLU A 290 7.81 11.07 15.70
CA GLU A 290 8.94 11.70 15.00
C GLU A 290 9.50 10.78 13.91
N THR A 291 9.74 9.51 14.23
CA THR A 291 10.25 8.52 13.26
C THR A 291 9.27 8.31 12.10
N ALA A 292 7.96 8.21 12.39
CA ALA A 292 6.94 8.04 11.37
C ALA A 292 6.79 9.30 10.51
N ALA A 293 6.82 10.49 11.10
CA ALA A 293 6.76 11.77 10.38
C ALA A 293 7.97 11.98 9.45
N GLU A 294 9.18 11.66 9.91
CA GLU A 294 10.38 11.75 9.08
C GLU A 294 10.34 10.75 7.91
N ALA A 295 9.83 9.54 8.15
CA ALA A 295 9.62 8.56 7.10
C ALA A 295 8.59 9.05 6.05
N PHE A 296 7.47 9.61 6.50
CA PHE A 296 6.46 10.18 5.61
C PHE A 296 6.97 11.38 4.81
N ASP A 297 7.74 12.31 5.41
CA ASP A 297 8.35 13.41 4.67
C ASP A 297 9.31 12.91 3.57
N ARG A 298 10.12 11.89 3.87
CA ARG A 298 10.99 11.25 2.86
C ARG A 298 10.19 10.61 1.73
N GLU A 299 9.07 9.96 2.04
CA GLU A 299 8.15 9.42 1.03
C GLU A 299 7.66 10.53 0.09
N LEU A 300 7.07 11.60 0.65
CA LEU A 300 6.55 12.73 -0.12
C LEU A 300 7.65 13.44 -0.92
N LEU A 301 8.86 13.56 -0.38
CA LEU A 301 10.03 14.09 -1.06
C LEU A 301 10.33 13.30 -2.33
N TYR A 302 10.36 11.97 -2.24
CA TYR A 302 10.69 11.12 -3.37
C TYR A 302 9.57 11.05 -4.39
N LEU A 303 8.30 11.03 -3.97
CA LEU A 303 7.14 11.11 -4.87
C LEU A 303 7.14 12.44 -5.65
N ALA A 304 7.27 13.57 -4.96
CA ALA A 304 7.34 14.88 -5.61
C ALA A 304 8.52 14.97 -6.60
N ALA A 305 9.68 14.41 -6.24
CA ALA A 305 10.83 14.37 -7.13
C ALA A 305 10.58 13.53 -8.40
N ALA A 306 9.86 12.40 -8.28
CA ALA A 306 9.46 11.59 -9.43
C ALA A 306 8.55 12.38 -10.39
N PHE A 307 7.55 13.09 -9.85
CA PHE A 307 6.64 13.94 -10.63
C PHE A 307 7.35 15.11 -11.32
N ASP A 308 8.31 15.75 -10.63
CA ASP A 308 9.14 16.83 -11.18
C ASP A 308 9.98 16.34 -12.37
N ILE A 309 10.63 15.18 -12.23
CA ILE A 309 11.46 14.59 -13.28
C ILE A 309 10.59 14.24 -14.49
N TYR A 310 9.44 13.61 -14.24
CA TYR A 310 8.58 13.16 -15.33
C TYR A 310 7.93 14.34 -16.07
N GLY A 311 7.49 15.38 -15.36
CA GLY A 311 6.97 16.60 -15.99
C GLY A 311 8.01 17.30 -16.89
N ARG A 312 9.29 17.34 -16.46
CA ARG A 312 10.38 17.88 -17.29
C ARG A 312 10.70 17.01 -18.49
N LEU A 313 10.72 15.69 -18.31
CA LEU A 313 10.91 14.72 -19.39
C LEU A 313 9.83 14.91 -20.46
N TYR A 314 8.56 14.98 -20.07
CA TYR A 314 7.47 15.16 -21.03
C TYR A 314 7.58 16.48 -21.81
N ALA A 315 7.88 17.59 -21.12
CA ALA A 315 8.09 18.86 -21.78
C ALA A 315 9.27 18.84 -22.77
N TRP A 316 10.32 18.06 -22.49
CA TRP A 316 11.43 17.82 -23.41
C TRP A 316 11.02 16.93 -24.58
N LEU A 317 10.22 15.90 -24.35
CA LEU A 317 9.72 15.02 -25.42
C LEU A 317 8.86 15.80 -26.43
N LEU A 318 8.10 16.82 -26.00
CA LEU A 318 7.34 17.68 -26.90
C LEU A 318 8.22 18.62 -27.75
N ASP A 319 9.43 18.94 -27.30
CA ASP A 319 10.37 19.80 -28.01
C ASP A 319 11.81 19.45 -27.63
N THR A 320 12.38 18.54 -28.41
CA THR A 320 13.71 17.96 -28.16
C THR A 320 14.86 18.92 -28.46
N SER A 321 14.57 20.09 -29.06
CA SER A 321 15.58 21.13 -29.31
C SER A 321 16.01 21.86 -28.04
N LYS A 322 15.17 21.83 -27.00
CA LYS A 322 15.48 22.44 -25.71
C LYS A 322 16.51 21.59 -24.96
N ASP A 323 17.46 22.25 -24.30
CA ASP A 323 18.29 21.57 -23.31
C ASP A 323 17.42 21.15 -22.12
N HIS A 324 17.32 19.84 -21.88
CA HIS A 324 16.57 19.26 -20.77
C HIS A 324 16.92 19.90 -19.42
N LYS A 325 18.18 20.31 -19.20
CA LYS A 325 18.62 20.95 -17.95
C LYS A 325 18.03 22.34 -17.73
N THR A 326 17.57 22.99 -18.78
CA THR A 326 16.98 24.34 -18.73
C THR A 326 15.48 24.32 -18.47
N ILE A 327 14.82 23.15 -18.62
CA ILE A 327 13.39 23.00 -18.37
C ILE A 327 13.14 23.04 -16.85
N ARG A 328 12.41 24.08 -16.42
CA ARG A 328 12.06 24.32 -15.02
C ARG A 328 10.56 24.46 -14.87
N ASN A 329 10.08 24.27 -13.64
CA ASN A 329 8.68 24.49 -13.24
C ASN A 329 7.69 23.66 -14.08
N ARG A 330 8.06 22.42 -14.38
CA ARG A 330 7.23 21.40 -15.03
C ARG A 330 7.19 20.20 -14.10
N SER A 331 6.00 19.87 -13.60
CA SER A 331 5.79 18.72 -12.73
C SER A 331 4.39 18.16 -12.94
N LEU A 332 4.26 16.84 -12.81
CA LEU A 332 2.98 16.16 -12.87
C LEU A 332 2.05 16.48 -11.69
N ASP A 333 2.57 16.99 -10.56
CA ASP A 333 1.74 17.44 -9.42
C ASP A 333 1.05 18.80 -9.67
N SER A 334 1.44 19.53 -10.72
CA SER A 334 0.89 20.84 -11.03
C SER A 334 -0.37 20.74 -11.89
N ARG A 335 -1.50 21.21 -11.35
CA ARG A 335 -2.74 21.38 -12.14
C ARG A 335 -2.53 22.24 -13.37
N ASP A 336 -1.75 23.31 -13.20
CA ASP A 336 -1.40 24.23 -14.29
C ASP A 336 -0.62 23.53 -15.41
N PHE A 337 0.26 22.58 -15.07
CA PHE A 337 0.95 21.76 -16.06
C PHE A 337 -0.03 20.89 -16.85
N VAL A 338 -0.93 20.19 -16.17
CA VAL A 338 -1.93 19.34 -16.84
C VAL A 338 -2.85 20.18 -17.72
N ASN A 339 -3.41 21.27 -17.18
CA ASN A 339 -4.38 22.10 -17.90
C ASN A 339 -3.76 22.90 -19.06
N LYS A 340 -2.57 23.48 -18.85
CA LYS A 340 -1.99 24.40 -19.85
C LYS A 340 -1.09 23.69 -20.87
N LEU A 341 -0.56 22.52 -20.54
CA LEU A 341 0.32 21.75 -21.42
C LEU A 341 -0.34 20.45 -21.90
N VAL A 342 -0.69 19.54 -20.99
CA VAL A 342 -1.14 18.17 -21.35
C VAL A 342 -2.48 18.17 -22.07
N GLN A 343 -3.49 18.88 -21.54
CA GLN A 343 -4.84 18.96 -22.14
C GLN A 343 -4.85 19.56 -23.56
N LYS A 344 -3.82 20.33 -23.93
CA LYS A 344 -3.70 20.86 -25.30
C LYS A 344 -3.17 19.83 -26.30
N GLN A 345 -2.61 18.73 -25.80
CA GLN A 345 -1.95 17.73 -26.63
C GLN A 345 -2.83 16.52 -26.93
N TYR A 346 -3.86 16.26 -26.13
CA TYR A 346 -4.69 15.05 -26.23
C TYR A 346 -6.17 15.37 -26.15
N ASP A 347 -6.99 14.45 -26.65
CA ASP A 347 -8.44 14.47 -26.44
C ASP A 347 -8.77 14.35 -24.94
N GLU A 348 -9.83 15.03 -24.51
CA GLU A 348 -10.31 15.02 -23.13
C GLU A 348 -10.67 13.60 -22.67
N THR A 349 -11.23 12.77 -23.56
CA THR A 349 -11.61 11.38 -23.23
C THR A 349 -10.45 10.47 -22.87
N LEU A 350 -9.20 10.89 -23.14
CA LEU A 350 -7.99 10.14 -22.82
C LEU A 350 -7.39 10.55 -21.47
N LEU A 351 -7.97 11.56 -20.80
CA LEU A 351 -7.36 12.23 -19.65
C LEU A 351 -8.05 11.93 -18.33
N ASP A 352 -9.13 11.14 -18.32
CA ASP A 352 -9.93 10.88 -17.10
C ASP A 352 -9.07 10.38 -15.93
N ASP A 353 -8.28 9.31 -16.15
CA ASP A 353 -7.38 8.78 -15.12
C ASP A 353 -6.26 9.76 -14.75
N VAL A 354 -5.70 10.47 -15.74
CA VAL A 354 -4.65 11.47 -15.50
C VAL A 354 -5.17 12.59 -14.61
N ILE A 355 -6.38 13.11 -14.87
CA ILE A 355 -7.01 14.18 -14.09
C ILE A 355 -7.39 13.69 -12.69
N ARG A 356 -7.98 12.49 -12.59
CA ARG A 356 -8.34 11.86 -11.30
C ARG A 356 -7.10 11.68 -10.43
N LEU A 357 -6.05 11.04 -10.95
CA LEU A 357 -4.85 10.70 -10.20
C LEU A 357 -3.94 11.91 -9.92
N GLN A 358 -3.99 12.95 -10.74
CA GLN A 358 -3.28 14.21 -10.51
C GLN A 358 -3.66 14.85 -9.17
N LYS A 359 -4.90 14.65 -8.69
CA LYS A 359 -5.34 15.18 -7.39
C LYS A 359 -4.48 14.63 -6.24
N TYR A 360 -4.13 13.34 -6.23
CA TYR A 360 -3.24 12.76 -5.22
C TYR A 360 -1.80 13.27 -5.34
N ALA A 361 -1.28 13.45 -6.56
CA ALA A 361 0.03 14.05 -6.77
C ALA A 361 0.08 15.50 -6.21
N TRP A 362 -1.00 16.26 -6.40
CA TRP A 362 -1.17 17.59 -5.81
C TRP A 362 -1.23 17.55 -4.28
N VAL A 363 -1.91 16.55 -3.69
CA VAL A 363 -1.91 16.31 -2.23
C VAL A 363 -0.49 16.09 -1.72
N CYS A 364 0.30 15.22 -2.36
CA CYS A 364 1.70 14.96 -1.98
C CYS A 364 2.51 16.26 -1.90
N LYS A 365 2.37 17.12 -2.92
CA LYS A 365 3.08 18.40 -2.97
C LYS A 365 2.64 19.35 -1.85
N HIS A 366 1.34 19.45 -1.61
CA HIS A 366 0.80 20.35 -0.59
C HIS A 366 1.18 19.90 0.81
N LEU A 367 1.05 18.61 1.12
CA LEU A 367 1.48 18.07 2.42
C LEU A 367 2.96 18.36 2.66
N ARG A 368 3.83 18.07 1.68
CA ARG A 368 5.26 18.32 1.80
C ARG A 368 5.61 19.79 2.03
N ASN A 369 4.95 20.72 1.32
CA ASN A 369 5.18 22.14 1.54
C ASN A 369 4.81 22.55 2.98
N HIS A 370 3.69 22.05 3.50
CA HIS A 370 3.26 22.36 4.87
C HIS A 370 4.14 21.69 5.95
N ILE A 371 4.79 20.56 5.66
CA ILE A 371 5.84 19.99 6.52
C ILE A 371 7.04 20.95 6.57
N HIS A 372 7.50 21.41 5.41
CA HIS A 372 8.62 22.37 5.33
C HIS A 372 8.32 23.69 6.04
N ASP A 373 7.07 24.14 6.03
CA ASP A 373 6.64 25.36 6.72
C ASP A 373 6.38 25.15 8.23
N GLY A 374 6.50 23.91 8.73
CA GLY A 374 6.26 23.54 10.14
C GLY A 374 4.78 23.56 10.55
N ILE A 375 3.87 23.54 9.56
CA ILE A 375 2.42 23.67 9.74
C ILE A 375 1.74 22.30 9.85
N LEU A 376 2.21 21.30 9.09
CA LEU A 376 1.65 19.96 9.13
C LEU A 376 2.19 19.21 10.36
N GLN A 377 1.29 18.86 11.27
CA GLN A 377 1.63 18.10 12.46
C GLN A 377 1.16 16.65 12.31
N VAL A 378 2.09 15.72 12.52
CA VAL A 378 1.75 14.34 12.85
C VAL A 378 1.57 14.29 14.35
N VAL A 379 0.37 13.99 14.82
CA VAL A 379 0.07 13.91 16.25
C VAL A 379 -0.75 12.66 16.57
N PRO A 380 -0.67 12.14 17.79
CA PRO A 380 -1.60 11.11 18.24
C PRO A 380 -3.00 11.71 18.32
N GLN A 381 -3.96 11.16 17.58
CA GLN A 381 -5.38 11.51 17.68
C GLN A 381 -6.16 10.32 18.23
N PRO A 382 -7.27 10.54 18.96
CA PRO A 382 -8.24 9.49 19.19
C PRO A 382 -8.57 8.80 17.85
N GLY A 383 -8.52 7.48 17.84
CA GLY A 383 -8.83 6.68 16.67
C GLY A 383 -10.27 6.89 16.20
N ARG A 384 -10.64 6.22 15.12
CA ARG A 384 -12.01 6.28 14.56
C ARG A 384 -13.06 5.54 15.41
N GLN A 385 -12.65 4.96 16.52
CA GLN A 385 -13.39 3.94 17.26
C GLN A 385 -13.52 4.31 18.74
N TYR A 386 -14.45 3.65 19.40
CA TYR A 386 -14.72 3.83 20.82
C TYR A 386 -13.59 3.24 21.67
N GLY A 387 -13.04 4.06 22.58
CA GLY A 387 -11.95 3.70 23.46
C GLY A 387 -10.82 4.73 23.46
N ASN A 388 -9.85 4.59 24.35
CA ASN A 388 -8.70 5.50 24.45
C ASN A 388 -7.58 5.16 23.45
N ALA A 389 -7.89 4.43 22.37
CA ALA A 389 -6.90 4.06 21.36
C ALA A 389 -6.51 5.32 20.57
N THR A 390 -5.21 5.64 20.56
CA THR A 390 -4.67 6.77 19.81
C THR A 390 -3.94 6.28 18.58
N ASN A 391 -4.21 6.86 17.42
CA ASN A 391 -3.49 6.61 16.17
C ASN A 391 -2.61 7.81 15.83
N ALA A 392 -1.47 7.59 15.17
CA ALA A 392 -0.70 8.70 14.60
C ALA A 392 -1.44 9.22 13.36
N ALA A 393 -1.79 10.50 13.38
CA ALA A 393 -2.62 11.11 12.35
C ALA A 393 -2.03 12.43 11.85
N LEU A 394 -2.30 12.75 10.59
CA LEU A 394 -1.99 14.02 9.95
C LEU A 394 -3.09 15.02 10.26
N MET A 395 -2.77 16.13 10.92
CA MET A 395 -3.75 17.20 11.14
C MET A 395 -3.95 18.03 9.87
N LEU A 396 -5.11 17.89 9.25
CA LEU A 396 -5.46 18.61 8.02
C LEU A 396 -6.26 19.90 8.28
N GLY A 397 -6.91 20.03 9.44
CA GLY A 397 -7.82 21.14 9.74
C GLY A 397 -7.19 22.54 9.72
N GLY A 398 -5.85 22.66 9.70
CA GLY A 398 -5.14 23.94 9.54
C GLY A 398 -4.82 24.31 8.09
N ILE A 399 -5.11 23.44 7.13
CA ILE A 399 -4.71 23.61 5.73
C ILE A 399 -5.95 23.94 4.89
N GLN A 400 -6.15 25.23 4.60
CA GLN A 400 -7.32 25.73 3.87
C GLN A 400 -7.55 25.01 2.53
N HIS A 401 -6.47 24.60 1.86
CA HIS A 401 -6.56 23.90 0.58
C HIS A 401 -7.22 22.51 0.66
N PHE A 402 -7.18 21.87 1.83
CA PHE A 402 -7.82 20.57 2.10
C PHE A 402 -9.22 20.69 2.70
N ALA A 403 -9.71 21.90 2.95
CA ALA A 403 -11.06 22.05 3.46
C ALA A 403 -12.10 21.67 2.38
N PRO A 404 -13.18 20.94 2.71
CA PRO A 404 -14.18 20.49 1.72
C PRO A 404 -14.75 21.63 0.87
N GLU A 405 -14.94 22.81 1.47
CA GLU A 405 -15.43 24.02 0.80
C GLU A 405 -14.48 24.57 -0.27
N ALA A 406 -13.20 24.17 -0.28
CA ALA A 406 -12.24 24.59 -1.29
C ALA A 406 -12.46 23.87 -2.64
N GLY A 407 -13.24 22.77 -2.66
CA GLY A 407 -13.60 22.05 -3.88
C GLY A 407 -12.41 21.39 -4.61
N ASN A 408 -11.29 21.18 -3.92
CA ASN A 408 -10.08 20.63 -4.51
C ASN A 408 -10.08 19.10 -4.57
N LEU A 409 -10.82 18.46 -3.67
CA LEU A 409 -10.93 17.01 -3.48
C LEU A 409 -12.41 16.66 -3.36
N ASP A 410 -12.77 15.49 -3.90
CA ASP A 410 -14.13 14.94 -3.77
C ASP A 410 -14.17 13.98 -2.56
N GLN A 411 -15.37 13.61 -2.09
CA GLN A 411 -15.53 12.75 -0.90
C GLN A 411 -14.72 11.45 -0.99
N SER A 412 -14.72 10.79 -2.15
CA SER A 412 -13.93 9.58 -2.39
C SER A 412 -12.44 9.76 -2.12
N HIS A 413 -11.88 10.94 -2.43
CA HIS A 413 -10.47 11.23 -2.15
C HIS A 413 -10.20 11.35 -0.65
N TYR A 414 -11.15 11.93 0.11
CA TYR A 414 -11.05 11.99 1.57
C TYR A 414 -11.14 10.60 2.19
N ASP A 415 -12.04 9.77 1.67
CA ASP A 415 -12.25 8.39 2.14
C ASP A 415 -11.00 7.54 1.87
N ASP A 416 -10.44 7.62 0.66
CA ASP A 416 -9.21 6.93 0.26
C ASP A 416 -7.98 7.35 1.08
N LEU A 417 -7.86 8.65 1.38
CA LEU A 417 -6.80 9.18 2.26
C LEU A 417 -7.03 8.83 3.73
N GLY A 418 -8.17 8.24 4.05
CA GLY A 418 -8.54 7.88 5.40
C GLY A 418 -8.74 9.10 6.29
N VAL A 419 -9.46 10.10 5.81
CA VAL A 419 -9.79 11.31 6.56
C VAL A 419 -11.01 11.09 7.46
N TRP A 420 -10.96 11.61 8.69
CA TRP A 420 -12.10 11.67 9.60
C TRP A 420 -12.07 12.96 10.44
N MET A 421 -13.18 13.23 11.12
CA MET A 421 -13.26 14.28 12.13
C MET A 421 -12.88 13.70 13.49
N ALA A 422 -11.63 13.93 13.91
CA ALA A 422 -11.12 13.46 15.18
C ALA A 422 -11.66 14.32 16.34
N GLU A 423 -12.04 13.66 17.44
CA GLU A 423 -12.28 14.38 18.70
C GLU A 423 -10.98 15.01 19.22
N SER A 424 -11.11 16.13 19.93
CA SER A 424 -9.93 16.79 20.50
C SER A 424 -9.32 15.95 21.62
N ILE A 425 -7.99 15.86 21.63
CA ILE A 425 -7.22 15.32 22.76
C ILE A 425 -7.45 16.16 24.03
N SER A 426 -7.83 17.44 23.88
CA SER A 426 -8.15 18.33 24.99
C SER A 426 -9.64 18.24 25.33
N PRO A 427 -10.01 18.12 26.63
CA PRO A 427 -11.41 18.12 27.04
C PRO A 427 -12.17 19.32 26.45
N PHE A 428 -13.30 19.06 25.79
CA PHE A 428 -14.17 20.06 25.15
C PHE A 428 -13.53 20.87 24.00
N GLY A 429 -12.40 20.41 23.44
CA GLY A 429 -11.83 21.03 22.25
C GLY A 429 -12.66 20.76 20.98
N PRO A 430 -12.54 21.60 19.94
CA PRO A 430 -13.25 21.39 18.68
C PRO A 430 -12.73 20.13 17.98
N GLN A 431 -13.60 19.47 17.21
CA GLN A 431 -13.18 18.39 16.33
C GLN A 431 -12.19 18.90 15.29
N VAL A 432 -11.24 18.06 14.91
CA VAL A 432 -10.19 18.40 13.93
C VAL A 432 -10.18 17.39 12.79
N MET A 433 -10.20 17.90 11.56
CA MET A 433 -10.03 17.06 10.37
C MET A 433 -8.63 16.45 10.36
N SER A 434 -8.58 15.12 10.36
CA SER A 434 -7.33 14.35 10.49
C SER A 434 -7.32 13.17 9.50
N ALA A 435 -6.14 12.80 9.01
CA ALA A 435 -5.96 11.65 8.12
C ALA A 435 -5.09 10.58 8.79
N ASP A 436 -5.39 9.31 8.53
CA ASP A 436 -4.64 8.20 9.14
C ASP A 436 -3.31 8.11 8.42
N LEU A 437 -2.21 8.24 9.15
CA LEU A 437 -0.90 8.41 8.52
C LEU A 437 -0.53 7.21 7.63
N ALA A 438 -0.80 5.98 8.10
CA ALA A 438 -0.54 4.77 7.33
C ALA A 438 -1.40 4.66 6.07
N THR A 439 -2.71 4.93 6.21
CA THR A 439 -3.66 4.92 5.09
C THR A 439 -3.27 5.97 4.06
N ALA A 440 -2.99 7.20 4.49
CA ALA A 440 -2.59 8.29 3.62
C ALA A 440 -1.29 7.96 2.86
N GLY A 441 -0.23 7.50 3.54
CA GLY A 441 1.02 7.12 2.85
C GLY A 441 0.80 5.99 1.84
N PHE A 442 0.12 4.90 2.23
CA PHE A 442 -0.15 3.79 1.33
C PHE A 442 -0.97 4.23 0.10
N THR A 443 -2.02 5.01 0.30
CA THR A 443 -2.87 5.56 -0.79
C THR A 443 -2.06 6.47 -1.72
N LEU A 444 -1.24 7.36 -1.17
CA LEU A 444 -0.42 8.28 -1.98
C LEU A 444 0.65 7.53 -2.78
N MET A 445 1.27 6.50 -2.21
CA MET A 445 2.21 5.63 -2.93
C MET A 445 1.51 4.88 -4.07
N GLY A 446 0.38 4.21 -3.79
CA GLY A 446 -0.39 3.47 -4.79
C GLY A 446 -0.87 4.37 -5.94
N ALA A 447 -1.52 5.50 -5.60
CA ALA A 447 -1.98 6.47 -6.57
C ALA A 447 -0.84 7.08 -7.39
N ALA A 448 0.36 7.25 -6.81
CA ALA A 448 1.52 7.71 -7.56
C ALA A 448 1.99 6.70 -8.61
N LEU A 449 1.96 5.39 -8.31
CA LEU A 449 2.29 4.35 -9.28
C LEU A 449 1.27 4.27 -10.39
N GLU A 450 -0.02 4.28 -10.04
CA GLU A 450 -1.11 4.35 -11.02
C GLU A 450 -0.99 5.61 -11.90
N TYR A 451 -0.63 6.76 -11.31
CA TYR A 451 -0.52 8.00 -12.06
C TYR A 451 0.64 7.97 -13.05
N VAL A 452 1.81 7.49 -12.60
CA VAL A 452 2.99 7.33 -13.45
C VAL A 452 2.66 6.37 -14.60
N GLU A 453 2.02 5.24 -14.31
CA GLU A 453 1.59 4.27 -15.31
C GLU A 453 0.58 4.84 -16.31
N ALA A 454 -0.50 5.47 -15.82
CA ALA A 454 -1.53 6.08 -16.67
C ALA A 454 -0.94 7.18 -17.57
N PHE A 455 -0.04 8.00 -17.01
CA PHE A 455 0.66 9.02 -17.78
C PHE A 455 1.63 8.42 -18.81
N THR A 456 2.35 7.34 -18.46
CA THR A 456 3.19 6.62 -19.43
C THR A 456 2.37 6.03 -20.56
N ARG A 457 1.26 5.37 -20.24
CA ARG A 457 0.33 4.80 -21.22
C ARG A 457 -0.18 5.89 -22.17
N LEU A 458 -0.61 7.04 -21.63
CA LEU A 458 -1.07 8.18 -22.42
C LEU A 458 -0.02 8.58 -23.47
N ILE A 459 1.22 8.82 -23.04
CA ILE A 459 2.27 9.34 -23.93
C ILE A 459 2.82 8.29 -24.91
N LEU A 460 2.78 7.00 -24.57
CA LEU A 460 3.24 5.93 -25.46
C LEU A 460 2.19 5.55 -26.50
N CYS A 461 0.92 5.51 -26.10
CA CYS A 461 -0.14 4.93 -26.93
C CYS A 461 -0.87 5.98 -27.78
N ASN A 462 -0.69 7.27 -27.48
CA ASN A 462 -1.41 8.35 -28.17
C ASN A 462 -0.43 9.38 -28.70
N LYS A 463 -0.63 9.80 -29.96
CA LYS A 463 0.16 10.87 -30.56
C LYS A 463 -0.34 12.23 -30.06
N PRO A 464 0.52 13.08 -29.49
CA PRO A 464 0.12 14.42 -29.12
C PRO A 464 -0.11 15.31 -30.35
N ASN A 465 -0.99 16.31 -30.23
CA ASN A 465 -1.31 17.26 -31.29
C ASN A 465 -0.07 17.90 -31.93
N THR A 466 0.97 18.20 -31.15
CA THR A 466 2.23 18.74 -31.68
C THR A 466 2.95 17.75 -32.60
N MET A 467 2.91 16.45 -32.31
CA MET A 467 3.47 15.40 -33.17
C MET A 467 2.66 15.25 -34.46
N ILE A 468 1.33 15.24 -34.35
CA ILE A 468 0.43 15.17 -35.51
C ILE A 468 0.67 16.35 -36.45
N ALA A 469 0.79 17.57 -35.92
CA ALA A 469 1.07 18.77 -36.70
C ALA A 469 2.46 18.70 -37.37
N ALA A 470 3.48 18.20 -36.67
CA ALA A 470 4.83 18.04 -37.23
C ALA A 470 4.87 17.01 -38.37
N GLU A 471 4.17 15.87 -38.23
CA GLU A 471 4.06 14.85 -39.29
C GLU A 471 3.32 15.40 -40.52
N GLN A 472 2.23 16.14 -40.33
CA GLN A 472 1.49 16.79 -41.41
C GLN A 472 2.35 17.83 -42.15
N ALA A 473 3.12 18.65 -41.41
CA ALA A 473 4.03 19.62 -42.01
C ALA A 473 5.16 18.96 -42.80
N ALA A 474 5.70 17.82 -42.33
CA ALA A 474 6.71 17.05 -43.05
C ALA A 474 6.15 16.43 -44.34
N ALA A 475 4.96 15.84 -44.28
CA ALA A 475 4.29 15.27 -45.45
C ALA A 475 3.95 16.33 -46.51
N ALA A 476 3.58 17.55 -46.09
CA ALA A 476 3.35 18.66 -47.00
C ALA A 476 4.64 19.07 -47.74
N LYS A 477 5.79 19.09 -47.05
CA LYS A 477 7.10 19.40 -47.64
C LYS A 477 7.57 18.32 -48.64
N GLU A 478 7.30 17.05 -48.38
CA GLU A 478 7.62 15.96 -49.33
C GLU A 478 6.76 15.99 -50.61
N SER A 479 5.58 16.62 -50.57
CA SER A 479 4.69 16.76 -51.74
C SER A 479 5.07 17.92 -52.69
N THR A 480 5.92 18.83 -52.22
CA THR A 480 6.49 19.94 -53.00
C THR A 480 7.96 19.62 -53.29
N ASP A 481 8.28 19.30 -54.54
CA ASP A 481 9.59 18.85 -55.05
C ASP A 481 10.70 19.93 -54.99
N GLU A 482 10.90 20.57 -53.84
CA GLU A 482 12.00 21.50 -53.59
C GLU A 482 13.03 20.85 -52.67
N THR A 483 14.07 20.29 -53.28
CA THR A 483 15.32 19.94 -52.62
C THR A 483 16.01 21.20 -52.11
N VAL A 484 15.71 21.61 -50.88
CA VAL A 484 16.55 22.56 -50.12
C VAL A 484 17.17 21.79 -48.96
N THR A 485 18.44 21.45 -49.15
CA THR A 485 19.33 20.85 -48.14
C THR A 485 19.99 21.97 -47.34
N ASP A 486 19.27 22.55 -46.39
CA ASP A 486 19.89 23.33 -45.31
C ASP A 486 19.55 22.67 -43.97
N GLU A 487 20.54 22.01 -43.36
CA GLU A 487 20.41 21.36 -42.04
C GLU A 487 20.07 22.35 -40.91
N GLU A 488 20.20 23.66 -41.15
CA GLU A 488 19.92 24.73 -40.18
C GLU A 488 18.43 25.06 -40.00
N ASP A 489 17.55 24.57 -40.88
CA ASP A 489 16.11 24.93 -40.88
C ASP A 489 15.18 23.77 -40.44
N ARG A 490 15.75 22.75 -39.78
CA ARG A 490 14.99 21.61 -39.25
C ARG A 490 14.20 22.08 -38.03
N ALA A 491 12.93 22.43 -38.26
CA ALA A 491 11.98 22.80 -37.22
C ALA A 491 12.06 21.80 -36.05
N PRO A 492 12.01 22.28 -34.79
CA PRO A 492 12.11 21.44 -33.61
C PRO A 492 11.08 20.32 -33.68
N ALA A 493 11.56 19.07 -33.71
CA ALA A 493 10.70 17.91 -33.84
C ALA A 493 10.39 17.33 -32.45
N PRO A 494 9.11 17.07 -32.15
CA PRO A 494 8.76 16.24 -31.01
C PRO A 494 9.43 14.85 -31.13
N SER A 495 9.70 14.24 -29.98
CA SER A 495 10.32 12.93 -29.91
C SER A 495 9.41 11.87 -30.52
N ARG A 496 9.99 10.98 -31.34
CA ARG A 496 9.31 9.80 -31.89
C ARG A 496 8.93 8.76 -30.83
N PHE A 497 9.35 8.97 -29.59
CA PHE A 497 8.90 8.19 -28.44
C PHE A 497 7.42 8.44 -28.10
N LEU A 498 6.86 9.57 -28.52
CA LEU A 498 5.46 9.93 -28.28
C LEU A 498 4.55 9.22 -29.29
N GLY A 499 3.56 8.47 -28.80
CA GLY A 499 2.61 7.73 -29.63
C GLY A 499 3.27 6.60 -30.43
N CYS A 500 4.34 6.00 -29.90
CA CYS A 500 5.12 4.98 -30.59
C CYS A 500 4.58 3.55 -30.45
N VAL A 501 3.60 3.34 -29.57
CA VAL A 501 2.92 2.07 -29.37
C VAL A 501 1.53 2.16 -29.99
N GLU A 502 1.27 1.33 -30.99
CA GLU A 502 -0.07 1.19 -31.56
C GLU A 502 -0.87 0.20 -30.72
N VAL A 503 -1.96 0.66 -30.11
CA VAL A 503 -2.90 -0.17 -29.36
C VAL A 503 -4.15 -0.38 -30.20
N PRO A 504 -4.45 -1.62 -30.65
CA PRO A 504 -5.65 -1.91 -31.43
C PRO A 504 -6.94 -1.54 -30.68
N LEU A 505 -7.99 -1.16 -31.43
CA LEU A 505 -9.30 -0.88 -30.84
C LEU A 505 -9.84 -2.15 -30.14
N GLY A 506 -10.21 -2.02 -28.86
CA GLY A 506 -10.66 -3.16 -28.05
C GLY A 506 -9.54 -4.05 -27.50
N HIS A 507 -8.28 -3.60 -27.57
CA HIS A 507 -7.16 -4.27 -26.90
C HIS A 507 -7.40 -4.32 -25.39
N VAL A 508 -7.31 -5.54 -24.84
CA VAL A 508 -7.20 -5.77 -23.41
C VAL A 508 -5.73 -6.00 -23.12
N ASP A 509 -5.18 -5.23 -22.18
CA ASP A 509 -3.78 -5.37 -21.80
C ASP A 509 -3.53 -6.82 -21.32
N PRO A 510 -2.42 -7.46 -21.74
CA PRO A 510 -2.13 -8.82 -21.33
C PRO A 510 -1.98 -8.89 -19.80
N GLU A 511 -2.35 -10.03 -19.22
CA GLU A 511 -2.11 -10.22 -17.80
C GLU A 511 -0.61 -10.06 -17.47
N PRO A 512 -0.28 -9.43 -16.33
CA PRO A 512 1.11 -9.32 -15.90
C PRO A 512 1.75 -10.71 -15.80
N PRO A 513 3.05 -10.86 -16.11
CA PRO A 513 3.77 -12.10 -15.85
C PRO A 513 3.63 -12.54 -14.38
N GLU A 514 3.65 -13.85 -14.11
CA GLU A 514 3.48 -14.39 -12.75
C GLU A 514 4.41 -13.76 -11.71
N ARG A 515 5.66 -13.48 -12.10
CA ARG A 515 6.62 -12.79 -11.24
C ARG A 515 6.19 -11.36 -10.88
N ALA A 516 5.56 -10.64 -11.81
CA ALA A 516 5.00 -9.32 -11.53
C ALA A 516 3.77 -9.44 -10.62
N LYS A 517 2.89 -10.42 -10.83
CA LYS A 517 1.75 -10.69 -9.93
C LYS A 517 2.22 -10.99 -8.50
N PHE A 518 3.26 -11.81 -8.35
CA PHE A 518 3.88 -12.13 -7.07
C PHE A 518 4.43 -10.87 -6.38
N HIS A 519 5.20 -10.04 -7.09
CA HIS A 519 5.72 -8.79 -6.51
C HIS A 519 4.63 -7.78 -6.19
N ARG A 520 3.53 -7.71 -6.98
CA ARG A 520 2.35 -6.90 -6.64
C ARG A 520 1.75 -7.36 -5.32
N ALA A 521 1.52 -8.66 -5.15
CA ALA A 521 0.98 -9.23 -3.92
C ALA A 521 1.88 -8.95 -2.71
N MET A 522 3.20 -9.11 -2.85
CA MET A 522 4.18 -8.82 -1.80
C MET A 522 4.22 -7.36 -1.33
N PHE A 523 3.78 -6.43 -2.17
CA PHE A 523 3.69 -5.02 -1.82
C PHE A 523 2.26 -4.58 -1.48
N GLY A 524 1.26 -5.41 -1.74
CA GLY A 524 -0.15 -5.05 -1.62
C GLY A 524 -0.63 -4.13 -2.74
N TRP A 525 0.06 -4.10 -3.90
CA TRP A 525 -0.36 -3.36 -5.10
C TRP A 525 -1.51 -4.07 -5.80
N HIS A 526 -2.58 -4.33 -5.07
CA HIS A 526 -3.79 -4.87 -5.65
C HIS A 526 -4.43 -3.75 -6.46
N PRO A 527 -4.58 -3.91 -7.80
CA PRO A 527 -5.40 -2.98 -8.57
C PRO A 527 -6.75 -2.97 -7.86
N ALA A 528 -7.19 -1.78 -7.47
CA ALA A 528 -8.23 -1.68 -6.49
C ALA A 528 -9.42 -2.56 -6.91
N SER A 529 -9.82 -3.44 -6.01
CA SER A 529 -11.24 -3.63 -5.75
C SER A 529 -11.76 -2.30 -5.17
N MET A 530 -11.73 -1.22 -5.97
CA MET A 530 -12.56 -0.05 -5.75
C MET A 530 -13.95 -0.48 -6.26
N VAL A 531 -14.64 -1.23 -5.40
CA VAL A 531 -16.08 -1.40 -5.43
C VAL A 531 -16.59 -0.90 -4.10
#